data_AF-A0A2J8KS79-F1
#
_entry.id   AF-A0A2J8KS79-F1
#
_cell.length_a   1.000
_cell.length_b   1.000
_cell.length_c   1.000
_cell.angle_alpha   90.00
_cell.angle_beta   90.00
_cell.angle_gamma   90.00
#
_symmetry.space_group_name_H-M   'P 1'
#
loop_
_entity.id
_entity.type
_entity.pdbx_description
1 polymer ?
#
loop_
_entity_poly.entity_id
_entity_poly.type
_entity_poly.pdbx_seq_one_letter_code
_entity_poly.pdbx_strand_id
1 'polypeptide(L)'
;MAAAPALKHWRTTLERVEKFVSPLYFTDCNLRGRWWTCWFRVELTIPEAWVGQEVHLCWESDGEGLVWRDGEPVQGLTKEGEKTSYVLTDRLGERDPRSLTLYVEVACNGLLGAGKGSMIAAPDPEKMFQLSRAELAVFHRDVHMLLVDLELLLGIAKGLGKDNQRSFQALYTANEMVNVCD
;
A
#
# COMPACT_ATOMS: atom_id res chain seq x y z
N MET A 1 25.87 -0.62 15.65
CA MET A 1 25.42 -1.22 14.38
C MET A 1 24.06 -0.63 14.05
N ALA A 2 23.91 -0.15 12.82
CA ALA A 2 22.87 0.76 12.38
C ALA A 2 21.45 0.21 12.58
N ALA A 3 20.55 1.09 13.03
CA ALA A 3 19.13 0.83 13.20
C ALA A 3 18.49 0.45 11.85
N ALA A 4 17.67 -0.60 11.86
CA ALA A 4 16.81 -0.93 10.74
C ALA A 4 15.80 0.21 10.51
N PRO A 5 15.53 0.61 9.26
CA PRO A 5 14.54 1.65 8.98
C PRO A 5 13.14 1.14 9.33
N ALA A 6 12.36 2.03 9.95
CA ALA A 6 10.99 1.78 10.39
C ALA A 6 10.09 1.43 9.20
N LEU A 7 9.38 0.30 9.33
CA LEU A 7 8.31 -0.15 8.43
C LEU A 7 7.21 0.92 8.35
N LYS A 8 7.20 1.69 7.26
CA LYS A 8 6.09 2.57 6.88
C LYS A 8 5.02 1.74 6.18
N HIS A 9 3.74 2.04 6.46
CA HIS A 9 2.53 1.50 5.82
C HIS A 9 1.81 0.25 6.37
N TRP A 10 1.72 0.10 7.70
CA TRP A 10 0.88 -0.95 8.32
C TRP A 10 -0.18 -0.46 9.32
N ARG A 11 -0.33 0.85 9.57
CA ARG A 11 -1.00 1.35 10.79
C ARG A 11 -2.53 1.43 10.76
N THR A 12 -3.18 1.36 9.60
CA THR A 12 -4.62 1.63 9.49
C THR A 12 -5.45 0.39 9.12
N THR A 13 -4.80 -0.76 8.94
CA THR A 13 -5.43 -2.03 8.58
C THR A 13 -5.29 -3.02 9.73
N LEU A 14 -6.33 -3.19 10.54
CA LEU A 14 -6.29 -3.99 11.78
C LEU A 14 -6.73 -5.44 11.57
N GLU A 15 -7.88 -5.68 10.91
CA GLU A 15 -8.35 -7.03 10.61
C GLU A 15 -7.87 -7.48 9.22
N ARG A 16 -7.16 -8.62 9.20
CA ARG A 16 -6.63 -9.26 8.00
C ARG A 16 -7.24 -10.65 7.87
N VAL A 17 -7.86 -10.93 6.74
CA VAL A 17 -8.16 -12.32 6.35
C VAL A 17 -6.85 -12.94 5.91
N GLU A 18 -6.47 -14.05 6.54
CA GLU A 18 -5.15 -14.66 6.37
C GLU A 18 -4.80 -14.96 4.90
N LYS A 19 -3.65 -14.39 4.49
CA LYS A 19 -2.65 -14.84 3.51
C LYS A 19 -3.14 -15.81 2.43
N PHE A 20 -3.24 -15.29 1.21
CA PHE A 20 -3.02 -16.13 0.03
C PHE A 20 -1.92 -15.57 -0.86
N VAL A 21 -0.68 -15.61 -0.36
CA VAL A 21 0.44 -15.98 -1.21
C VAL A 21 0.53 -17.50 -1.06
N SER A 22 -0.19 -18.24 -1.92
CA SER A 22 -0.12 -19.70 -1.91
C SER A 22 1.34 -20.17 -1.83
N PRO A 23 1.69 -21.04 -0.86
CA PRO A 23 3.01 -21.64 -0.78
C PRO A 23 3.28 -22.65 -1.92
N LEU A 24 2.25 -22.95 -2.73
CA LEU A 24 2.33 -23.82 -3.92
C LEU A 24 2.32 -23.03 -5.23
N TYR A 25 1.60 -21.90 -5.32
CA TYR A 25 1.41 -21.15 -6.57
C TYR A 25 2.26 -19.88 -6.71
N PHE A 26 2.77 -19.30 -5.61
CA PHE A 26 3.45 -17.99 -5.66
C PHE A 26 4.88 -17.98 -5.11
N THR A 27 5.40 -19.10 -4.58
CA THR A 27 6.84 -19.24 -4.24
C THR A 27 7.75 -19.07 -5.46
N ASP A 28 7.19 -19.28 -6.65
CA ASP A 28 7.87 -19.19 -7.94
C ASP A 28 7.35 -18.06 -8.84
N CYS A 29 6.51 -17.13 -8.34
CA CYS A 29 6.14 -15.90 -9.06
C CYS A 29 7.28 -14.86 -9.07
N ASN A 30 8.49 -15.38 -9.20
CA ASN A 30 9.62 -14.73 -9.81
C ASN A 30 9.23 -14.42 -11.25
N LEU A 31 8.67 -13.24 -11.51
CA LEU A 31 8.32 -12.83 -12.87
C LEU A 31 9.66 -12.71 -13.62
N ARG A 32 9.90 -13.68 -14.51
CA ARG A 32 11.14 -13.79 -15.30
C ARG A 32 11.01 -12.94 -16.55
N GLY A 33 11.91 -11.98 -16.70
CA GLY A 33 11.99 -11.12 -17.86
C GLY A 33 11.59 -9.69 -17.55
N ARG A 34 12.50 -8.76 -17.80
CA ARG A 34 12.20 -7.32 -17.75
C ARG A 34 11.30 -6.94 -18.90
N TRP A 35 10.47 -5.92 -18.69
CA TRP A 35 9.48 -5.45 -19.69
C TRP A 35 8.48 -6.53 -20.09
N TRP A 36 8.38 -7.57 -19.28
CA TRP A 36 7.31 -8.54 -19.35
C TRP A 36 6.13 -8.02 -18.54
N THR A 37 4.94 -8.17 -19.09
CA THR A 37 3.70 -7.83 -18.42
C THR A 37 3.02 -9.11 -17.97
N CYS A 38 2.74 -9.21 -16.67
CA CYS A 38 2.00 -10.31 -16.07
C CYS A 38 0.58 -9.87 -15.74
N TRP A 39 -0.38 -10.75 -15.97
CA TRP A 39 -1.77 -10.51 -15.63
C TRP A 39 -2.20 -11.45 -14.52
N PHE A 40 -2.64 -10.87 -13.40
CA PHE A 40 -3.21 -11.60 -12.27
C PHE A 40 -4.73 -11.45 -12.30
N ARG A 41 -5.45 -12.55 -12.44
CA ARG A 41 -6.88 -12.59 -12.13
C ARG A 41 -7.03 -12.76 -10.62
N VAL A 42 -7.60 -11.75 -9.97
CA VAL A 42 -7.76 -11.71 -8.51
C VAL A 42 -9.23 -11.96 -8.20
N GLU A 43 -9.51 -13.15 -7.69
CA GLU A 43 -10.83 -13.53 -7.19
C GLU A 43 -10.83 -13.41 -5.68
N LEU A 44 -11.72 -12.59 -5.15
CA LEU A 44 -11.76 -12.27 -3.72
C LEU A 44 -13.19 -12.33 -3.19
N THR A 45 -13.32 -12.65 -1.90
CA THR A 45 -14.61 -12.62 -1.21
C THR A 45 -14.44 -11.86 0.11
N ILE A 46 -15.18 -10.76 0.26
CA ILE A 46 -15.14 -9.92 1.46
C ILE A 46 -15.95 -10.61 2.58
N PRO A 47 -15.39 -10.78 3.80
CA PRO A 47 -16.12 -11.38 4.92
C PRO A 47 -17.38 -10.60 5.32
N GLU A 48 -18.40 -11.32 5.79
CA GLU A 48 -19.62 -10.71 6.33
C GLU A 48 -19.36 -9.83 7.56
N ALA A 49 -18.38 -10.21 8.38
CA ALA A 49 -18.01 -9.47 9.59
C ALA A 49 -17.56 -8.03 9.29
N TRP A 50 -17.22 -7.72 8.04
CA TRP A 50 -16.76 -6.40 7.61
C TRP A 50 -17.87 -5.52 7.02
N VAL A 51 -19.14 -5.94 7.12
CA VAL A 51 -20.27 -5.07 6.78
C VAL A 51 -20.20 -3.78 7.60
N GLY A 52 -20.43 -2.66 6.93
CA GLY A 52 -20.33 -1.32 7.48
C GLY A 52 -18.91 -0.74 7.49
N GLN A 53 -17.89 -1.50 7.09
CA GLN A 53 -16.49 -1.07 7.06
C GLN A 53 -16.04 -0.65 5.66
N GLU A 54 -15.02 0.21 5.60
CA GLU A 54 -14.26 0.49 4.38
C GLU A 54 -13.30 -0.67 4.09
N VAL A 55 -13.24 -1.16 2.85
CA VAL A 55 -12.45 -2.35 2.49
C VAL A 55 -11.54 -2.07 1.31
N HIS A 56 -10.27 -2.44 1.46
CA HIS A 56 -9.22 -2.26 0.45
C HIS A 56 -8.68 -3.60 -0.02
N LEU A 57 -8.24 -3.65 -1.28
CA LEU A 57 -7.25 -4.60 -1.77
C LEU A 57 -5.86 -4.01 -1.52
N CYS A 58 -5.08 -4.62 -0.64
CA CYS A 58 -3.67 -4.32 -0.47
C CYS A 58 -2.85 -5.15 -1.46
N TRP A 59 -2.04 -4.48 -2.27
CA TRP A 59 -1.23 -5.10 -3.31
C TRP A 59 0.16 -4.48 -3.35
N GLU A 60 1.17 -5.31 -3.17
CA GLU A 60 2.57 -4.91 -3.22
C GLU A 60 3.34 -5.91 -4.09
N SER A 61 3.75 -5.46 -5.28
CA SER A 61 4.65 -6.19 -6.17
C SER A 61 5.84 -5.30 -6.51
N ASP A 62 6.99 -5.91 -6.82
CA ASP A 62 8.01 -5.22 -7.58
C ASP A 62 7.44 -4.81 -8.93
N GLY A 63 7.91 -3.67 -9.44
CA GLY A 63 7.45 -3.11 -10.69
C GLY A 63 6.25 -2.17 -10.53
N GLU A 64 5.49 -2.00 -11.61
CA GLU A 64 4.31 -1.14 -11.67
C GLU A 64 3.06 -1.98 -11.88
N GLY A 65 2.07 -1.82 -10.99
CA GLY A 65 0.77 -2.48 -11.09
C GLY A 65 -0.30 -1.54 -11.64
N LEU A 66 -1.28 -2.09 -12.36
CA LEU A 66 -2.49 -1.40 -12.78
C LEU A 66 -3.69 -2.29 -12.46
N VAL A 67 -4.59 -1.77 -11.62
CA VAL A 67 -5.86 -2.44 -11.31
C VAL A 67 -6.83 -2.19 -12.45
N TRP A 68 -7.48 -3.26 -12.87
CA TRP A 68 -8.55 -3.29 -13.83
C TRP A 68 -9.81 -3.85 -13.17
N ARG A 69 -10.94 -3.17 -13.37
CA ARG A 69 -12.24 -3.53 -12.83
C ARG A 69 -13.29 -3.36 -13.93
N ASP A 70 -14.09 -4.39 -14.15
CA ASP A 70 -15.15 -4.39 -15.18
C ASP A 70 -14.66 -4.01 -16.59
N GLY A 71 -13.42 -4.37 -16.92
CA GLY A 71 -12.78 -4.08 -18.21
C GLY A 71 -12.08 -2.72 -18.31
N GLU A 72 -12.18 -1.87 -17.29
CA GLU A 72 -11.62 -0.51 -17.29
C GLU A 72 -10.40 -0.41 -16.36
N PRO A 73 -9.35 0.35 -16.74
CA PRO A 73 -8.22 0.62 -15.85
C PRO A 73 -8.61 1.67 -14.81
N VAL A 74 -8.46 1.34 -13.52
CA VAL A 74 -8.97 2.18 -12.42
C VAL A 74 -7.90 2.81 -11.55
N GLN A 75 -6.76 2.14 -11.31
CA GLN A 75 -5.72 2.70 -10.45
C GLN A 75 -4.34 2.07 -10.65
N GLY A 76 -3.30 2.90 -10.76
CA GLY A 76 -1.90 2.45 -10.68
C GLY A 76 -1.47 2.14 -9.24
N LEU A 77 -0.62 1.13 -9.09
CA LEU A 77 -0.06 0.63 -7.84
C LEU A 77 1.46 0.55 -7.93
N THR A 78 2.16 0.96 -6.88
CA THR A 78 3.63 0.88 -6.81
C THR A 78 4.11 0.97 -5.37
N LYS A 79 5.16 0.20 -5.05
CA LYS A 79 5.87 0.32 -3.77
C LYS A 79 6.69 1.60 -3.66
N GLU A 80 7.24 2.09 -4.78
CA GLU A 80 8.14 3.26 -4.81
C GLU A 80 7.38 4.57 -4.56
N GLY A 81 6.11 4.64 -4.93
CA GLY A 81 5.23 5.79 -4.71
C GLY A 81 4.23 5.63 -3.56
N GLU A 82 4.41 4.61 -2.71
CA GLU A 82 3.51 4.28 -1.58
C GLU A 82 2.02 4.11 -1.97
N LYS A 83 1.74 3.75 -3.23
CA LYS A 83 0.39 3.44 -3.73
C LYS A 83 0.18 1.93 -3.68
N THR A 84 -0.02 1.40 -2.47
CA THR A 84 -0.03 -0.06 -2.20
C THR A 84 -1.43 -0.62 -1.91
N SER A 85 -2.49 0.17 -2.10
CA SER A 85 -3.87 -0.33 -1.96
C SER A 85 -4.83 0.30 -2.97
N TYR A 86 -5.92 -0.41 -3.23
CA TYR A 86 -7.06 0.04 -4.02
C TYR A 86 -8.34 -0.11 -3.20
N VAL A 87 -9.17 0.93 -3.19
CA VAL A 87 -10.44 0.93 -2.45
C VAL A 87 -11.46 0.06 -3.19
N LEU A 88 -11.93 -1.00 -2.55
CA LEU A 88 -12.98 -1.86 -3.12
C LEU A 88 -14.37 -1.27 -2.88
N THR A 89 -14.57 -0.75 -1.67
CA THR A 89 -15.76 -0.03 -1.23
C THR A 89 -15.38 0.90 -0.07
N ASP A 90 -15.95 2.11 -0.07
CA ASP A 90 -15.84 3.06 1.05
C ASP A 90 -16.64 2.61 2.27
N ARG A 91 -17.68 1.78 2.06
CA ARG A 91 -18.50 1.20 3.12
C ARG A 91 -19.28 0.01 2.60
N LEU A 92 -18.93 -1.20 3.04
CA LEU A 92 -19.61 -2.42 2.62
C LEU A 92 -21.06 -2.47 3.13
N GLY A 93 -22.05 -2.45 2.24
CA GLY A 93 -23.46 -2.66 2.58
C GLY A 93 -23.85 -4.13 2.75
N GLU A 94 -24.94 -4.41 3.47
CA GLU A 94 -25.45 -5.78 3.65
C GLU A 94 -25.82 -6.49 2.35
N ARG A 95 -26.25 -5.72 1.34
CA ARG A 95 -26.68 -6.23 0.02
C ARG A 95 -25.61 -6.10 -1.05
N ASP A 96 -24.44 -5.55 -0.70
CA ASP A 96 -23.37 -5.36 -1.67
C ASP A 96 -22.77 -6.71 -2.08
N PRO A 97 -22.34 -6.86 -3.33
CA PRO A 97 -21.65 -8.06 -3.77
C PRO A 97 -20.35 -8.23 -2.99
N ARG A 98 -20.22 -9.36 -2.29
CA ARG A 98 -19.02 -9.70 -1.51
C ARG A 98 -17.97 -10.43 -2.34
N SER A 99 -18.39 -11.20 -3.34
CA SER A 99 -17.49 -11.88 -4.27
C SER A 99 -17.21 -10.97 -5.46
N LEU A 100 -15.93 -10.62 -5.67
CA LEU A 100 -15.48 -9.73 -6.72
C LEU A 100 -14.38 -10.41 -7.53
N THR A 101 -14.29 -10.06 -8.81
CA THR A 101 -13.17 -10.42 -9.68
C THR A 101 -12.54 -9.14 -10.20
N LEU A 102 -11.23 -9.02 -10.02
CA LEU A 102 -10.42 -7.93 -10.52
C LEU A 102 -9.28 -8.50 -11.35
N TYR A 103 -8.64 -7.65 -12.14
CA TYR A 103 -7.38 -7.99 -12.76
C TYR A 103 -6.31 -7.00 -12.31
N VAL A 104 -5.10 -7.48 -12.08
CA VAL A 104 -3.94 -6.63 -11.84
C VAL A 104 -2.92 -6.94 -12.92
N GLU A 105 -2.68 -5.95 -13.76
CA GLU A 105 -1.59 -5.96 -14.74
C GLU A 105 -0.31 -5.50 -14.03
N VAL A 106 0.76 -6.29 -14.07
CA VAL A 106 2.04 -5.95 -13.46
C VAL A 106 3.11 -5.88 -14.54
N ALA A 107 3.65 -4.69 -14.75
CA ALA A 107 4.79 -4.46 -15.62
C ALA A 107 6.10 -4.64 -14.84
N CYS A 108 6.98 -5.50 -15.35
CA CYS A 108 8.27 -5.84 -14.73
C CYS A 108 9.33 -4.75 -14.99
N ASN A 109 9.08 -3.56 -14.47
CA ASN A 109 9.96 -2.39 -14.42
C ASN A 109 9.54 -1.48 -13.26
N GLY A 110 10.49 -0.88 -12.54
CA GLY A 110 10.15 0.16 -11.55
C GLY A 110 9.74 1.47 -12.25
N LEU A 111 9.37 2.48 -11.46
CA LEU A 111 8.93 3.79 -11.99
C LEU A 111 9.99 4.43 -12.90
N LEU A 112 11.25 4.10 -12.65
CA LEU A 112 12.42 4.62 -13.37
C LEU A 112 13.20 3.48 -14.06
N GLY A 113 12.50 2.41 -14.43
CA GLY A 113 13.03 1.29 -15.19
C GLY A 113 13.66 0.18 -14.34
N ALA A 114 14.67 -0.49 -14.90
CA ALA A 114 15.26 -1.70 -14.33
C ALA A 114 16.79 -1.65 -14.29
N GLY A 115 17.38 -0.48 -14.04
CA GLY A 115 18.84 -0.25 -14.03
C GLY A 115 19.61 -1.15 -13.05
N LYS A 116 20.81 -1.60 -13.44
CA LYS A 116 21.71 -2.40 -12.61
C LYS A 116 22.54 -1.53 -11.67
N GLY A 117 22.19 -1.51 -10.38
CA GLY A 117 22.96 -0.83 -9.33
C GLY A 117 22.75 0.70 -9.25
N SER A 118 22.23 1.35 -10.29
CA SER A 118 21.78 2.74 -10.24
C SER A 118 20.58 2.99 -11.17
N MET A 119 19.89 4.11 -10.96
CA MET A 119 18.70 4.50 -11.72
C MET A 119 18.99 4.77 -13.22
N ILE A 120 20.16 5.30 -13.54
CA ILE A 120 20.57 5.65 -14.90
C ILE A 120 21.42 4.58 -15.57
N ALA A 121 21.71 3.48 -14.87
CA ALA A 121 22.49 2.39 -15.42
C ALA A 121 21.72 1.65 -16.51
N ALA A 122 22.47 0.94 -17.36
CA ALA A 122 21.88 -0.02 -18.27
C ALA A 122 20.98 -1.00 -17.47
N PRO A 123 19.83 -1.40 -18.03
CA PRO A 123 18.94 -2.34 -17.37
C PRO A 123 19.68 -3.65 -16.98
N ASP A 124 19.32 -4.28 -15.85
CA ASP A 124 19.91 -5.57 -15.38
C ASP A 124 19.20 -6.83 -15.94
N PRO A 125 19.82 -7.64 -16.81
CA PRO A 125 19.19 -8.82 -17.42
C PRO A 125 18.67 -9.86 -16.43
N GLU A 126 19.27 -9.92 -15.26
CA GLU A 126 18.95 -10.92 -14.24
C GLU A 126 17.96 -10.40 -13.19
N LYS A 127 17.37 -9.21 -13.39
CA LYS A 127 16.42 -8.65 -12.43
C LYS A 127 15.14 -9.49 -12.39
N MET A 128 14.83 -9.95 -11.18
CA MET A 128 13.61 -10.66 -10.85
C MET A 128 12.63 -9.71 -10.17
N PHE A 129 11.34 -9.96 -10.36
CA PHE A 129 10.25 -9.19 -9.75
C PHE A 129 9.37 -10.14 -8.94
N GLN A 130 8.97 -9.70 -7.74
CA GLN A 130 8.22 -10.49 -6.79
C GLN A 130 6.92 -9.79 -6.38
N LEU A 131 5.84 -10.58 -6.25
CA LEU A 131 4.64 -10.20 -5.50
C LEU A 131 4.86 -10.47 -4.01
N SER A 132 4.87 -9.43 -3.18
CA SER A 132 5.09 -9.53 -1.73
C SER A 132 3.81 -9.43 -0.90
N ARG A 133 2.75 -8.81 -1.44
CA ARG A 133 1.46 -8.67 -0.75
C ARG A 133 0.30 -8.70 -1.72
N ALA A 134 -0.72 -9.49 -1.38
CA ALA A 134 -2.02 -9.52 -2.05
C ALA A 134 -3.05 -9.96 -1.00
N GLU A 135 -3.71 -9.01 -0.35
CA GLU A 135 -4.64 -9.30 0.74
C GLU A 135 -5.80 -8.30 0.79
N LEU A 136 -6.89 -8.71 1.43
CA LEU A 136 -7.97 -7.82 1.79
C LEU A 136 -7.73 -7.24 3.19
N ALA A 137 -8.10 -5.97 3.37
CA ALA A 137 -8.01 -5.32 4.66
C ALA A 137 -9.17 -4.35 4.89
N VAL A 138 -9.64 -4.28 6.14
CA VAL A 138 -10.45 -3.15 6.61
C VAL A 138 -9.55 -1.92 6.73
N PHE A 139 -10.01 -0.79 6.21
CA PHE A 139 -9.29 0.48 6.32
C PHE A 139 -9.94 1.39 7.35
N HIS A 140 -9.24 1.70 8.44
CA HIS A 140 -9.70 2.64 9.45
C HIS A 140 -9.38 4.08 9.02
N ARG A 141 -10.33 4.70 8.33
CA ARG A 141 -10.22 6.07 7.79
C ARG A 141 -9.90 7.11 8.88
N ASP A 142 -10.56 7.03 10.02
CA ASP A 142 -10.35 7.98 11.12
C ASP A 142 -8.92 7.87 11.70
N VAL A 143 -8.41 6.64 11.84
CA VAL A 143 -7.03 6.40 12.27
C VAL A 143 -6.03 6.93 11.24
N HIS A 144 -6.32 6.76 9.94
CA HIS A 144 -5.48 7.30 8.89
C HIS A 144 -5.42 8.83 8.95
N MET A 145 -6.57 9.50 9.09
CA MET A 145 -6.64 10.95 9.18
C MET A 145 -5.88 11.48 10.39
N LEU A 146 -6.04 10.83 11.56
CA LEU A 146 -5.30 11.18 12.77
C LEU A 146 -3.77 11.09 12.58
N LEU A 147 -3.30 10.05 11.89
CA LEU A 147 -1.88 9.89 11.57
C LEU A 147 -1.38 10.96 10.61
N VAL A 148 -2.17 11.32 9.59
CA VAL A 148 -1.85 12.40 8.65
C VAL A 148 -1.76 13.74 9.38
N ASP A 149 -2.69 14.03 10.29
CA ASP A 149 -2.66 15.24 11.11
C ASP A 149 -1.40 15.29 11.98
N LEU A 150 -1.00 14.17 12.59
CA LEU A 150 0.22 14.08 13.39
C LEU A 150 1.48 14.32 12.54
N GLU A 151 1.55 13.71 11.34
CA GLU A 151 2.65 13.91 10.41
C GLU A 151 2.75 15.36 9.93
N LEU A 152 1.61 16.01 9.67
CA LEU A 152 1.52 17.41 9.29
C LEU A 152 2.03 18.31 10.42
N LEU A 153 1.59 18.11 11.66
CA LEU A 153 2.05 18.86 12.83
C LEU A 153 3.56 18.73 13.04
N LEU A 154 4.10 17.51 12.90
CA LEU A 154 5.54 17.27 12.96
C LEU A 154 6.28 17.98 11.82
N GLY A 155 5.71 18.00 10.62
CA GLY A 155 6.22 18.75 9.48
C GLY A 155 6.28 20.26 9.76
N ILE A 156 5.22 20.83 10.34
CA ILE A 156 5.16 22.24 10.75
C ILE A 156 6.26 22.57 11.77
N ALA A 157 6.38 21.76 12.83
CA ALA A 157 7.38 21.98 13.88
C ALA A 157 8.81 21.93 13.32
N LYS A 158 9.10 20.97 12.44
CA LYS A 158 10.42 20.87 11.78
C LYS A 158 10.68 22.01 10.80
N GLY A 159 9.68 22.41 10.02
CA GLY A 159 9.81 23.40 8.96
C GLY A 159 9.96 24.84 9.48
N LEU A 160 9.26 25.20 10.56
CA LEU A 160 9.29 26.56 11.12
C LEU A 160 10.48 26.82 12.05
N GLY A 161 11.17 25.77 12.52
CA GLY A 161 12.33 25.89 13.40
C GLY A 161 11.98 26.30 14.84
N LYS A 162 13.02 26.55 15.66
CA LYS A 162 12.88 26.73 17.12
C LYS A 162 12.55 28.16 17.54
N ASP A 163 12.65 29.14 16.64
CA ASP A 163 12.42 30.55 16.96
C ASP A 163 10.98 31.00 16.66
N ASN A 164 10.11 30.05 16.29
CA ASN A 164 8.73 30.32 15.91
C ASN A 164 7.75 29.74 16.92
N GLN A 165 6.89 30.58 17.50
CA GLN A 165 5.86 30.14 18.45
C GLN A 165 4.94 29.05 17.89
N ARG A 166 4.61 29.09 16.59
CA ARG A 166 3.74 28.09 15.95
C ARG A 166 4.39 26.71 15.88
N SER A 167 5.72 26.65 15.84
CA SER A 167 6.47 25.39 15.90
C SER A 167 6.23 24.69 17.24
N PHE A 168 6.33 25.44 18.35
CA PHE A 168 6.07 24.90 19.68
C PHE A 168 4.61 24.50 19.88
N GLN A 169 3.66 25.29 19.36
CA GLN A 169 2.24 24.92 19.39
C GLN A 169 1.98 23.60 18.66
N ALA A 170 2.52 23.45 17.45
CA ALA A 170 2.36 22.21 16.67
C ALA A 170 2.96 20.99 17.39
N LEU A 171 4.17 21.14 17.96
CA LEU A 171 4.81 20.07 18.71
C LEU A 171 4.05 19.71 19.99
N TYR A 172 3.55 20.70 20.72
CA TYR A 172 2.76 20.50 21.92
C TYR A 172 1.44 19.77 21.61
N THR A 173 0.71 20.20 20.58
CA THR A 173 -0.51 19.52 20.12
C THR A 173 -0.22 18.08 19.68
N ALA A 174 0.85 17.84 18.92
CA ALA A 174 1.25 16.49 18.53
C ALA A 174 1.55 15.61 19.77
N ASN A 175 2.16 16.16 20.82
CA ASN A 175 2.42 15.42 22.05
C ASN A 175 1.13 15.09 22.81
N GLU A 176 0.18 16.02 22.87
CA GLU A 176 -1.14 15.77 23.46
C GLU A 176 -1.90 14.67 22.70
N MET A 177 -1.83 14.64 21.37
CA MET A 177 -2.41 13.55 20.57
C MET A 177 -1.78 12.19 20.94
N VAL A 178 -0.47 12.13 21.11
CA VAL A 178 0.23 10.89 21.50
C VAL A 178 -0.12 10.46 22.93
N ASN A 179 -0.26 11.42 23.86
CA ASN A 179 -0.61 11.16 25.26
C ASN A 179 -1.97 10.46 25.44
N VAL A 180 -2.90 10.62 24.49
CA VAL A 180 -4.23 10.02 24.54
C VAL A 180 -4.35 8.73 23.70
N CYS A 181 -3.28 8.31 23.04
CA CYS A 181 -3.23 7.03 22.33
C CYS A 181 -2.77 5.92 23.30
N ASP A 182 -3.57 4.85 23.42
CA ASP A 182 -3.23 3.65 24.21
C ASP A 182 -2.34 2.65 23.44
#